data_AF-A0AAD4DQZ6-F1
#
_entry.id   AF-A0AAD4DQZ6-F1
#
_cell.length_a   1.000
_cell.length_b   1.000
_cell.length_c   1.000
_cell.angle_alpha   90.00
_cell.angle_beta   90.00
_cell.angle_gamma   90.00
#
_symmetry.space_group_name_H-M   'P 1'
#
loop_
_entity.id
_entity.type
_entity.pdbx_description
1 polymer ?
#
loop_
_entity_poly.entity_id
_entity_poly.type
_entity_poly.pdbx_seq_one_letter_code
_entity_poly.pdbx_strand_id
1 'polypeptide(L)'
;MFDVITLSQFLSIQEKGVSAWSFEPDYETINSPLVHARMEITFLPDPASASRVQSNLPLPKLNEVYYWEIKMFDLPETTTVAVGLATKPYPPFRLPGLNPFSVAYHSNGGKCYNYPFTASPFGRHWASRSGSSVNAPPERYTSSYH
;
A
#
# COMPACT_ATOMS: atom_id res chain seq x y z
N MET A 1 11.35 2.10 -21.27
CA MET A 1 12.47 2.37 -20.34
C MET A 1 11.84 2.88 -19.06
N PHE A 2 11.55 2.00 -18.09
CA PHE A 2 10.74 2.32 -16.91
C PHE A 2 11.59 2.17 -15.64
N ASP A 3 11.62 3.23 -14.84
CA ASP A 3 12.00 3.31 -13.42
C ASP A 3 13.40 2.79 -13.07
N VAL A 4 14.41 3.59 -13.42
CA VAL A 4 15.74 3.50 -12.81
C VAL A 4 15.76 4.51 -11.66
N ILE A 5 15.96 4.04 -10.43
CA ILE A 5 16.26 4.91 -9.29
C ILE A 5 17.46 5.79 -9.66
N THR A 6 17.38 7.09 -9.42
CA THR A 6 18.51 7.98 -9.71
C THR A 6 19.67 7.67 -8.76
N LEU A 7 20.90 8.08 -9.12
CA LEU A 7 22.05 7.93 -8.22
C LEU A 7 21.80 8.60 -6.86
N SER A 8 21.16 9.78 -6.84
CA SER A 8 20.81 10.46 -5.60
C SER A 8 19.79 9.68 -4.75
N GLN A 9 18.78 9.07 -5.38
CA GLN A 9 17.82 8.22 -4.69
C GLN A 9 18.49 6.96 -4.15
N PHE A 10 19.35 6.34 -4.95
CA PHE A 10 20.13 5.16 -4.54
C PHE A 10 20.99 5.47 -3.31
N LEU A 11 21.77 6.55 -3.34
CA LEU A 11 22.60 6.96 -2.20
C LEU A 11 21.74 7.26 -0.96
N SER A 12 20.61 7.95 -1.12
CA SER A 12 19.70 8.21 0.00
C SER A 12 19.13 6.92 0.59
N ILE A 13 18.86 5.89 -0.22
CA ILE A 13 18.41 4.57 0.24
C ILE A 13 19.55 3.87 1.00
N GLN A 14 20.77 3.91 0.49
CA GLN A 14 21.94 3.31 1.16
C GLN A 14 22.21 3.97 2.52
N GLU A 15 22.13 5.29 2.60
CA GLU A 15 22.41 6.04 3.83
C GLU A 15 21.31 5.90 4.89
N LYS A 16 20.04 5.92 4.48
CA LYS A 16 18.89 5.99 5.41
C LYS A 16 18.14 4.67 5.55
N GLY A 17 18.45 3.66 4.74
CA GLY A 17 17.70 2.41 4.67
C GLY A 17 16.20 2.66 4.46
N VAL A 18 15.37 1.93 5.20
CA VAL A 18 13.90 2.04 5.16
C VAL A 18 13.41 3.48 5.43
N SER A 19 14.15 4.28 6.21
CA SER A 19 13.78 5.67 6.50
C SER A 19 13.93 6.63 5.32
N ALA A 20 14.45 6.17 4.18
CA ALA A 20 14.43 6.89 2.91
C ALA A 20 13.02 7.00 2.32
N TRP A 21 12.14 6.05 2.64
CA TRP A 21 10.77 6.04 2.15
C TRP A 21 9.86 6.90 3.02
N SER A 22 8.98 7.63 2.34
CA SER A 22 7.87 8.37 2.92
C SER A 22 6.68 8.33 1.99
N PHE A 23 5.48 8.41 2.52
CA PHE A 23 4.28 8.62 1.72
C PHE A 23 4.09 10.11 1.43
N GLU A 24 3.75 10.43 0.19
CA GLU A 24 3.53 11.80 -0.26
C GLU A 24 2.02 12.01 -0.47
N PRO A 25 1.38 12.87 0.33
CA PRO A 25 -0.01 13.20 0.13
C PRO A 25 -0.19 14.04 -1.14
N ASP A 26 -1.29 13.81 -1.83
CA ASP A 26 -1.66 14.58 -3.02
C ASP A 26 -2.40 15.84 -2.58
N TYR A 27 -1.70 16.98 -2.52
CA TYR A 27 -2.24 18.25 -2.05
C TYR A 27 -3.24 18.89 -3.02
N GLU A 28 -3.36 18.38 -4.25
CA GLU A 28 -4.36 18.87 -5.20
C GLU A 28 -5.76 18.30 -4.95
N THR A 29 -5.86 17.30 -4.06
CA THR A 29 -7.14 16.68 -3.69
C THR A 29 -7.83 17.42 -2.53
N ILE A 30 -9.15 17.54 -2.62
CA ILE A 30 -9.98 18.20 -1.58
C ILE A 30 -9.79 17.54 -0.21
N ASN A 31 -9.72 16.21 -0.18
CA ASN A 31 -9.56 15.40 1.02
C ASN A 31 -8.19 14.70 1.02
N SER A 32 -7.12 15.51 0.97
CA SER A 32 -5.75 15.02 0.99
C SER A 32 -5.45 14.21 2.26
N PRO A 33 -4.90 12.99 2.15
CA PRO A 33 -4.52 12.20 3.32
C PRO A 33 -3.51 12.93 4.20
N LEU A 34 -3.64 12.79 5.51
CA LEU A 34 -2.63 13.29 6.45
C LEU A 34 -1.51 12.25 6.57
N VAL A 35 -0.26 12.67 6.42
CA VAL A 35 0.91 11.81 6.62
C VAL A 35 1.70 12.29 7.84
N HIS A 36 1.75 11.45 8.88
CA HIS A 36 2.56 11.64 10.08
C HIS A 36 3.78 10.72 10.06
N ALA A 37 4.89 11.16 10.66
CA ALA A 37 6.12 10.38 10.78
C ALA A 37 6.56 9.63 9.49
N ARG A 38 6.24 10.19 8.31
CA ARG A 38 6.49 9.64 6.96
C ARG A 38 5.71 8.37 6.57
N MET A 39 5.29 7.54 7.52
CA MET A 39 4.70 6.21 7.27
C MET A 39 3.33 5.99 7.90
N GLU A 40 2.85 6.93 8.72
CA GLU A 40 1.53 6.87 9.32
C GLU A 40 0.57 7.71 8.48
N ILE A 41 -0.52 7.10 8.00
CA ILE A 41 -1.44 7.73 7.06
C ILE A 41 -2.83 7.75 7.68
N THR A 42 -3.46 8.91 7.69
CA THR A 42 -4.88 9.07 8.03
C THR A 42 -5.64 9.55 6.80
N PHE A 43 -6.57 8.72 6.32
CA PHE A 43 -7.48 9.11 5.25
C PHE A 43 -8.65 9.89 5.82
N LEU A 44 -8.96 11.03 5.19
CA LEU A 44 -10.13 11.82 5.54
C LEU A 44 -11.38 11.24 4.88
N PRO A 45 -12.53 11.20 5.58
CA PRO A 45 -13.77 10.67 5.00
C PRO A 45 -14.23 11.47 3.79
N ASP A 46 -14.46 10.78 2.67
CA ASP A 46 -15.04 11.36 1.47
C ASP A 46 -16.09 10.38 0.89
N PRO A 47 -17.39 10.71 0.95
CA PRO A 47 -18.43 9.84 0.41
C PRO A 47 -18.49 9.85 -1.12
N ALA A 48 -17.85 10.81 -1.79
CA ALA A 48 -17.94 10.98 -3.24
C ALA A 48 -16.76 10.34 -4.00
N SER A 49 -15.61 10.15 -3.35
CA SER A 49 -14.39 9.69 -4.01
C SER A 49 -13.55 8.78 -3.12
N ALA A 50 -12.80 7.87 -3.75
CA ALA A 50 -11.69 7.22 -3.08
C ALA A 50 -10.52 8.21 -2.90
N SER A 51 -9.62 7.90 -1.97
CA SER A 51 -8.35 8.61 -1.78
C SER A 51 -7.20 7.61 -1.78
N ARG A 52 -6.00 8.07 -2.14
CA ARG A 52 -4.82 7.25 -2.36
C ARG A 52 -3.57 8.01 -1.95
N VAL A 53 -2.56 7.29 -1.49
CA VAL A 53 -1.20 7.82 -1.28
C VAL A 53 -0.16 6.90 -1.91
N GLN A 54 0.95 7.45 -2.43
CA GLN A 54 2.09 6.67 -2.97
C GLN A 54 3.39 7.06 -2.25
N SER A 55 4.36 6.14 -2.21
CA SER A 55 5.69 6.43 -1.69
C SER A 55 6.42 7.45 -2.57
N ASN A 56 7.34 8.21 -1.97
CA ASN A 56 8.24 9.14 -2.64
C ASN A 56 9.18 8.40 -3.61
N LEU A 57 9.66 7.23 -3.21
CA LEU A 57 10.60 6.40 -3.98
C LEU A 57 9.92 5.16 -4.55
N PRO A 58 10.28 4.73 -5.78
CA PRO A 58 9.86 3.44 -6.32
C PRO A 58 10.60 2.29 -5.61
N LEU A 59 10.13 1.06 -5.83
CA LEU A 59 10.89 -0.13 -5.46
C LEU A 59 12.16 -0.21 -6.34
N PRO A 60 13.36 -0.34 -5.75
CA PRO A 60 14.57 -0.63 -6.51
C PRO A 60 14.41 -1.94 -7.28
N LYS A 61 15.16 -2.13 -8.36
CA LYS A 61 15.19 -3.41 -9.12
C LYS A 61 16.47 -4.20 -8.88
N LEU A 62 17.12 -3.96 -7.74
CA LEU A 62 18.40 -4.57 -7.37
C LEU A 62 18.23 -5.99 -6.83
N ASN A 63 17.21 -6.18 -5.98
CA ASN A 63 16.86 -7.47 -5.42
C ASN A 63 15.73 -8.13 -6.22
N GLU A 64 15.67 -9.46 -6.17
CA GLU A 64 14.59 -10.25 -6.79
C GLU A 64 13.28 -10.17 -6.00
N VAL A 65 13.37 -9.98 -4.69
CA VAL A 65 12.22 -10.03 -3.78
C VAL A 65 12.19 -8.77 -2.91
N TYR A 66 10.99 -8.19 -2.83
CA TYR A 66 10.68 -7.12 -1.87
C TYR A 66 9.47 -7.53 -1.06
N TYR A 67 9.57 -7.29 0.25
CA TYR A 67 8.51 -7.52 1.21
C TYR A 67 8.26 -6.25 2.01
N TRP A 68 7.00 -6.00 2.31
CA TRP A 68 6.56 -4.90 3.15
C TRP A 68 5.22 -5.26 3.79
N GLU A 69 4.94 -4.63 4.92
CA GLU A 69 3.71 -4.85 5.68
C GLU A 69 3.05 -3.52 6.03
N ILE A 70 1.74 -3.56 6.22
CA ILE A 70 0.95 -2.46 6.77
C ILE A 70 0.18 -3.00 7.97
N LYS A 71 0.10 -2.15 8.99
CA LYS A 71 -0.83 -2.32 10.09
C LYS A 71 -1.93 -1.26 9.99
N MET A 72 -3.17 -1.68 10.17
CA MET A 72 -4.32 -0.77 10.24
C MET A 72 -4.70 -0.59 11.70
N PHE A 73 -4.79 0.67 12.13
CA PHE A 73 -5.11 1.03 13.51
C PHE A 73 -6.61 1.21 13.70
N ASP A 74 -7.26 1.90 12.77
CA ASP A 74 -8.71 2.09 12.73
C ASP A 74 -9.22 1.84 11.31
N LEU A 75 -10.31 1.09 11.20
CA LEU A 75 -10.90 0.69 9.93
C LEU A 75 -12.42 0.54 10.13
N PRO A 76 -13.22 1.54 9.73
CA PRO A 76 -14.67 1.44 9.76
C PRO A 76 -15.16 0.30 8.84
N GLU A 77 -16.20 -0.42 9.25
CA GLU A 77 -16.71 -1.59 8.51
C GLU A 77 -17.18 -1.25 7.09
N THR A 78 -17.62 -0.02 6.86
CA THR A 78 -18.09 0.46 5.56
C THR A 78 -16.96 0.90 4.63
N THR A 79 -15.72 0.93 5.11
CA THR A 79 -14.58 1.44 4.35
C THR A 79 -13.90 0.32 3.55
N THR A 80 -13.82 0.50 2.23
CA THR A 80 -13.00 -0.34 1.37
C THR A 80 -11.60 0.22 1.29
N VAL A 81 -10.60 -0.61 1.57
CA VAL A 81 -9.18 -0.25 1.50
C VAL A 81 -8.48 -1.20 0.56
N ALA A 82 -7.51 -0.69 -0.22
CA ALA A 82 -6.67 -1.49 -1.09
C ALA A 82 -5.20 -1.15 -0.89
N VAL A 83 -4.38 -2.20 -0.85
CA VAL A 83 -2.94 -2.14 -0.57
C VAL A 83 -2.21 -2.79 -1.74
N GLY A 84 -1.24 -2.10 -2.33
CA GLY A 84 -0.58 -2.63 -3.51
C GLY A 84 0.48 -1.75 -4.14
N LEU A 85 0.81 -2.08 -5.38
CA LEU A 85 1.79 -1.38 -6.21
C LEU A 85 1.07 -0.70 -7.38
N ALA A 86 1.50 0.49 -7.72
CA ALA A 86 1.03 1.24 -8.87
C ALA A 86 2.16 2.12 -9.41
N THR A 87 2.23 2.31 -10.72
CA THR A 87 3.17 3.26 -11.33
C THR A 87 2.75 4.71 -11.05
N LYS A 88 3.71 5.64 -10.99
CA LYS A 88 3.42 7.07 -10.99
C LYS A 88 3.32 7.60 -12.44
N PRO A 89 2.43 8.57 -12.73
CA PRO A 89 1.32 9.02 -11.87
C PRO A 89 0.17 8.01 -11.88
N TYR A 90 -0.47 7.78 -10.72
CA TYR A 90 -1.70 7.01 -10.62
C TYR A 90 -2.90 7.96 -10.36
N PRO A 91 -4.15 7.64 -10.73
CA PRO A 91 -5.27 8.55 -10.43
C PRO A 91 -5.47 8.73 -8.91
N PRO A 92 -5.67 9.95 -8.39
CA PRO A 92 -5.80 10.18 -6.95
C PRO A 92 -7.14 9.70 -6.38
N PHE A 93 -8.17 9.63 -7.23
CA PHE A 93 -9.54 9.24 -6.88
C PHE A 93 -9.83 7.74 -7.08
N ARG A 94 -8.78 6.90 -7.22
CA ARG A 94 -8.93 5.46 -7.48
C ARG A 94 -8.06 4.64 -6.53
N LEU A 95 -8.60 3.50 -6.11
CA LEU A 95 -7.85 2.48 -5.40
C LEU A 95 -6.87 1.76 -6.34
N PRO A 96 -5.69 1.34 -5.87
CA PRO A 96 -4.76 0.53 -6.65
C PRO A 96 -5.40 -0.81 -7.08
N GLY A 97 -4.94 -1.36 -8.21
CA GLY A 97 -5.46 -2.58 -8.82
C GLY A 97 -6.64 -2.36 -9.78
N LEU A 98 -7.29 -1.19 -9.74
CA LEU A 98 -8.45 -0.86 -10.58
C LEU A 98 -8.08 -0.12 -11.88
N ASN A 99 -6.85 0.34 -12.04
CA ASN A 99 -6.37 1.00 -13.25
C ASN A 99 -5.12 0.30 -13.79
N PRO A 100 -4.78 0.50 -15.09
CA PRO A 100 -3.59 -0.10 -15.68
C PRO A 100 -2.31 0.19 -14.90
N PHE A 101 -1.35 -0.73 -14.99
CA PHE A 101 -0.05 -0.69 -14.29
C PHE A 101 -0.17 -0.64 -12.77
N SER A 102 -1.15 -1.38 -12.22
CA SER A 102 -1.34 -1.52 -10.78
C SER A 102 -1.86 -2.89 -10.36
N VAL A 103 -1.46 -3.32 -9.17
CA VAL A 103 -1.88 -4.56 -8.53
C VAL A 103 -2.17 -4.29 -7.06
N ALA A 104 -3.26 -4.82 -6.53
CA ALA A 104 -3.58 -4.62 -5.11
C ALA A 104 -4.40 -5.76 -4.51
N TYR A 105 -4.28 -5.88 -3.20
CA TYR A 105 -5.18 -6.64 -2.34
C TYR A 105 -6.21 -5.68 -1.73
N HIS A 106 -7.48 -6.04 -1.84
CA HIS A 106 -8.62 -5.27 -1.36
C HIS A 106 -9.15 -5.87 -0.06
N SER A 107 -9.75 -5.03 0.79
CA SER A 107 -10.28 -5.43 2.09
C SER A 107 -11.44 -6.43 2.03
N ASN A 108 -12.08 -6.50 0.86
CA ASN A 108 -13.08 -7.50 0.51
C ASN A 108 -12.49 -8.87 0.15
N GLY A 109 -11.20 -9.12 0.35
CA GLY A 109 -10.56 -10.38 -0.03
C GLY A 109 -10.38 -10.53 -1.55
N GLY A 110 -10.45 -9.45 -2.32
CA GLY A 110 -10.15 -9.46 -3.75
C GLY A 110 -8.68 -9.14 -4.02
N LYS A 111 -8.07 -9.86 -4.97
CA LYS A 111 -6.82 -9.44 -5.62
C LYS A 111 -7.14 -8.89 -7.01
N CYS A 112 -6.85 -7.62 -7.25
CA CYS A 112 -7.13 -6.94 -8.52
C CYS A 112 -5.84 -6.62 -9.28
N TYR A 113 -5.87 -6.72 -10.62
CA TYR A 113 -4.73 -6.43 -11.49
C TYR A 113 -5.15 -5.66 -12.74
N ASN A 114 -4.66 -4.43 -12.89
CA ASN A 114 -4.84 -3.56 -14.05
C ASN A 114 -6.28 -3.18 -14.43
N TYR A 115 -7.33 -3.74 -13.80
CA TYR A 115 -8.73 -3.47 -14.14
C TYR A 115 -9.69 -3.88 -13.00
N PRO A 116 -10.85 -3.22 -12.83
CA PRO A 116 -11.86 -3.57 -11.82
C PRO A 116 -12.47 -4.97 -11.98
N PHE A 117 -12.47 -5.54 -13.19
CA PHE A 117 -13.09 -6.83 -13.48
C PHE A 117 -12.11 -8.02 -13.44
N THR A 118 -10.85 -7.79 -13.06
CA THR A 118 -9.84 -8.86 -12.91
C THR A 118 -9.70 -9.33 -11.47
N ALA A 119 -10.63 -8.93 -10.59
CA ALA A 119 -10.64 -9.33 -9.20
C ALA A 119 -10.74 -10.86 -9.09
N SER A 120 -9.67 -11.47 -8.61
CA SER A 120 -9.65 -12.89 -8.24
C SER A 120 -9.86 -13.01 -6.74
N PRO A 121 -10.72 -13.92 -6.25
CA PRO A 121 -10.84 -14.20 -4.82
C PRO A 121 -9.47 -14.56 -4.23
N PHE A 122 -9.09 -13.90 -3.16
CA PHE A 122 -7.82 -14.09 -2.47
C PHE A 122 -7.98 -13.87 -0.96
N GLY A 123 -7.90 -14.95 -0.19
CA GLY A 123 -7.88 -14.90 1.27
C GLY A 123 -9.24 -14.55 1.90
N ARG A 124 -9.21 -14.24 3.19
CA ARG A 124 -10.40 -13.91 4.00
C ARG A 124 -10.56 -12.39 4.07
N HIS A 125 -11.81 -11.91 4.08
CA HIS A 125 -12.13 -10.51 4.37
C HIS A 125 -11.46 -10.06 5.68
N TRP A 126 -10.76 -8.95 5.65
CA TRP A 126 -10.05 -8.42 6.83
C TRP A 126 -10.69 -7.13 7.38
N ALA A 127 -11.72 -6.60 6.72
CA ALA A 127 -12.46 -5.42 7.18
C ALA A 127 -13.43 -5.66 8.36
N SER A 128 -13.76 -6.91 8.71
CA SER A 128 -14.85 -7.21 9.68
C SER A 128 -14.39 -7.54 11.11
N ARG A 129 -13.21 -7.07 11.57
CA ARG A 129 -12.65 -7.49 12.87
C ARG A 129 -12.04 -6.36 13.72
N SER A 130 -12.65 -5.18 13.77
CA SER A 130 -12.35 -4.19 14.81
C SER A 130 -12.98 -4.62 16.15
N GLY A 131 -12.33 -5.55 16.86
CA GLY A 131 -12.81 -5.96 18.18
C GLY A 131 -12.23 -7.25 18.76
N SER A 132 -11.23 -7.86 18.14
CA SER A 132 -10.54 -9.00 18.74
C SER A 132 -9.05 -8.77 18.60
N SER A 133 -8.37 -8.59 19.74
CA SER A 133 -6.94 -8.90 19.84
C SER A 133 -6.76 -10.32 19.34
N VAL A 134 -6.37 -10.46 18.06
CA VAL A 134 -5.88 -11.73 17.56
C VAL A 134 -4.42 -11.77 17.98
N ASN A 135 -4.19 -12.24 19.21
CA ASN A 135 -3.01 -13.06 19.45
C ASN A 135 -3.05 -14.15 18.38
N ALA A 136 -2.29 -13.98 17.31
CA ALA A 136 -2.00 -15.07 16.41
C ALA A 136 -1.38 -16.18 17.27
N PRO A 137 -1.84 -17.44 17.20
CA PRO A 137 -1.16 -18.51 17.89
C PRO A 137 0.30 -18.54 17.39
N PRO A 138 1.29 -18.73 18.28
CA PRO A 138 2.68 -18.85 17.88
C PRO A 138 2.88 -20.24 17.26
N GLU A 139 2.34 -20.46 16.06
CA GLU A 139 2.63 -21.65 15.27
C GLU A 139 3.51 -21.25 14.08
N ARG A 140 4.81 -21.31 14.38
CA ARG A 140 5.87 -21.87 13.53
C ARG A 140 5.79 -21.54 12.03
N TYR A 141 6.51 -20.48 11.66
CA TYR A 141 7.37 -20.57 10.49
C TYR A 141 8.82 -20.50 10.96
N THR A 142 9.31 -21.64 11.42
CA THR A 142 10.72 -21.97 11.24
C THR A 142 10.92 -22.23 9.74
N SER A 143 11.71 -21.40 9.07
CA SER A 143 12.57 -21.88 7.99
C SER A 143 13.92 -21.19 8.11
N SER A 144 14.79 -21.94 8.77
CA SER A 144 16.23 -21.83 8.74
C SER A 144 16.81 -22.21 7.36
N TYR A 145 18.00 -21.67 7.07
CA TYR A 145 18.97 -21.96 5.98
C TYR A 145 18.58 -21.46 4.57
N HIS A 146 19.41 -20.74 3.80
CA HIS A 146 20.86 -20.48 3.81
C HIS A 146 21.17 -19.00 3.61
#